data_AF-E9E4G2-F1
#
_entry.id   AF-E9E4G2-F1
#
_cell.length_a   1.000
_cell.length_b   1.000
_cell.length_c   1.000
_cell.angle_alpha   90.00
_cell.angle_beta   90.00
_cell.angle_gamma   90.00
#
_symmetry.space_group_name_H-M   'P 1'
#
loop_
_entity.id
_entity.type
_entity.pdbx_description
1 polymer ?
#
loop_
_entity_poly.entity_id
_entity_poly.type
_entity_poly.pdbx_seq_one_letter_code
_entity_poly.pdbx_strand_id
1 'polypeptide(L)'
;MAGVRFLLGIPFRSALYIVTTPLAGAFGGLLASAILKLDSFGNLHRWRMIFAIEGIITIGLGRVALFTVTDRPETARWLTPDETEMATARVKSERVGQTVVLDRIETKKLVRGIFSPVTLST
;
A
#
# COMPACT_ATOMS: atom_id res chain seq x y z
N MET A 1 -8.56 -21.61 -19.18
CA MET A 1 -9.01 -20.61 -18.17
C MET A 1 -8.05 -20.43 -16.97
N ALA A 2 -6.87 -21.07 -16.93
CA ALA A 2 -5.90 -20.88 -15.85
C ALA A 2 -5.03 -19.61 -15.99
N GLY A 3 -4.75 -19.16 -17.23
CA GLY A 3 -3.89 -18.00 -17.50
C GLY A 3 -4.43 -16.66 -16.98
N VAL A 4 -5.76 -16.45 -17.03
CA VAL A 4 -6.38 -15.20 -16.56
C VAL A 4 -6.38 -15.07 -15.04
N ARG A 5 -6.49 -16.19 -14.29
CA ARG A 5 -6.40 -16.19 -12.82
C ARG A 5 -4.97 -15.95 -12.32
N PHE A 6 -3.96 -16.34 -13.09
CA PHE A 6 -2.55 -16.03 -12.80
C PHE A 6 -2.24 -14.56 -13.04
N LEU A 7 -2.79 -13.98 -14.12
CA LEU A 7 -2.67 -12.55 -14.44
C LEU A 7 -3.41 -11.62 -13.49
N LEU A 8 -4.42 -12.09 -12.74
CA LEU A 8 -5.09 -11.31 -11.68
C LEU A 8 -4.69 -11.77 -10.27
N GLY A 9 -3.66 -12.61 -10.15
CA GLY A 9 -3.17 -13.15 -8.89
C GLY A 9 -2.36 -12.14 -8.05
N ILE A 10 -1.82 -12.62 -6.93
CA ILE A 10 -0.89 -11.88 -6.06
C ILE A 10 0.22 -11.15 -6.85
N PRO A 11 0.92 -11.76 -7.83
CA PRO A 11 2.01 -11.07 -8.53
C PRO A 11 1.54 -9.85 -9.31
N PHE A 12 0.33 -9.86 -9.87
CA PHE A 12 -0.21 -8.71 -10.60
C PHE A 12 -0.55 -7.53 -9.69
N ARG A 13 -1.17 -7.81 -8.53
CA ARG A 13 -1.48 -6.77 -7.53
C ARG A 13 -0.20 -6.14 -6.99
N SER A 14 0.84 -6.95 -6.75
CA SER A 14 2.15 -6.48 -6.33
C SER A 14 2.86 -5.68 -7.42
N ALA A 15 2.78 -6.11 -8.69
CA ALA A 15 3.35 -5.35 -9.81
C ALA A 15 2.69 -3.97 -9.96
N LEU A 16 1.36 -3.90 -9.86
CA LEU A 16 0.62 -2.64 -9.89
C LEU A 16 1.04 -1.70 -8.75
N TYR A 17 1.23 -2.24 -7.55
CA TYR A 17 1.75 -1.49 -6.41
C TYR A 17 3.16 -0.95 -6.67
N ILE A 18 4.08 -1.78 -7.14
CA ILE A 18 5.49 -1.41 -7.38
C ILE A 18 5.62 -0.36 -8.49
N VAL A 19 4.80 -0.45 -9.55
CA VAL A 19 4.81 0.52 -10.65
C VAL A 19 4.37 1.92 -10.21
N THR A 20 3.69 2.06 -9.08
CA THR A 20 3.26 3.36 -8.56
C THR A 20 4.44 4.29 -8.25
N THR A 21 5.58 3.76 -7.80
CA THR A 21 6.77 4.55 -7.46
C THR A 21 7.39 5.27 -8.66
N PRO A 22 7.79 4.59 -9.76
CA PRO A 22 8.31 5.29 -10.94
C PRO A 22 7.25 6.17 -11.60
N LEU A 23 5.97 5.79 -11.52
CA LEU A 23 4.87 6.60 -12.03
C LEU A 23 4.78 7.94 -11.29
N ALA A 24 4.81 7.93 -9.95
CA ALA A 24 4.83 9.15 -9.14
C ALA A 24 6.03 10.05 -9.49
N GLY A 25 7.22 9.46 -9.69
CA GLY A 25 8.41 10.21 -10.12
C GLY A 25 8.24 10.86 -11.51
N ALA A 26 7.69 10.13 -12.48
CA ALA A 26 7.45 10.64 -13.83
C ALA A 26 6.41 11.78 -13.85
N PHE A 27 5.36 11.69 -13.03
CA PHE A 27 4.32 12.70 -12.95
C PHE A 27 4.69 13.91 -12.08
N GLY A 28 5.54 13.74 -11.05
CA GLY A 28 5.92 14.82 -10.14
C GLY A 28 6.57 16.00 -10.86
N GLY A 29 7.49 15.74 -11.80
CA GLY A 29 8.11 16.80 -12.60
C GLY A 29 7.12 17.53 -13.52
N LEU A 30 6.19 16.79 -14.14
CA LEU A 30 5.15 17.37 -14.98
C LEU A 30 4.18 18.23 -14.15
N LEU A 31 3.76 17.74 -13.00
CA LEU A 31 2.88 18.47 -12.08
C LEU A 31 3.54 19.75 -11.56
N ALA A 32 4.81 19.66 -11.13
CA ALA A 32 5.60 20.83 -10.73
C ALA A 32 5.71 21.86 -11.86
N SER A 33 5.96 21.42 -13.10
CA SER A 33 6.05 22.33 -14.26
C SER A 33 4.72 23.03 -14.55
N ALA A 34 3.59 22.34 -14.36
CA ALA A 34 2.26 22.91 -14.54
C ALA A 34 1.94 23.92 -13.43
N ILE A 35 2.27 23.61 -12.18
CA ILE A 35 2.05 24.50 -11.03
C ILE A 35 2.90 25.78 -11.15
N LEU A 36 4.14 25.67 -11.61
CA LEU A 36 5.03 26.83 -11.78
C LEU A 36 4.58 27.81 -12.88
N LYS A 37 3.60 27.46 -13.71
CA LYS A 37 2.95 28.40 -14.64
C LYS A 37 1.95 29.33 -13.94
N LEU A 38 1.56 29.03 -12.71
CA LEU A 38 0.72 29.91 -11.91
C LEU A 38 1.57 31.03 -11.30
N ASP A 39 1.06 32.27 -11.33
CA ASP A 39 1.77 33.42 -10.76
C ASP A 39 1.84 33.35 -9.22
N SER A 40 0.73 32.98 -8.59
CA SER A 40 0.61 32.84 -7.14
C SER A 40 -0.50 31.86 -6.74
N PHE A 41 -0.36 31.28 -5.55
CA PHE A 41 -1.41 30.49 -4.90
C PHE A 41 -1.64 31.08 -3.50
N GLY A 42 -2.66 31.93 -3.38
CA GLY A 42 -2.85 32.78 -2.19
C GLY A 42 -1.64 33.69 -1.98
N ASN A 43 -1.03 33.66 -0.78
CA ASN A 43 0.19 34.42 -0.48
C ASN A 43 1.49 33.66 -0.82
N LEU A 44 1.39 32.46 -1.38
CA LEU A 44 2.55 31.63 -1.73
C LEU A 44 2.97 31.90 -3.18
N HIS A 45 4.28 31.95 -3.38
CA HIS A 45 4.91 32.27 -4.65
C HIS A 45 6.04 31.28 -4.92
N ARG A 46 6.38 31.09 -6.20
CA ARG A 46 7.47 30.22 -6.68
C ARG A 46 7.31 28.77 -6.19
N TRP A 47 8.42 28.07 -5.97
CA TRP A 47 8.49 26.65 -5.62
C TRP A 47 7.63 26.24 -4.40
N ARG A 48 7.34 27.17 -3.47
CA ARG A 48 6.52 26.90 -2.28
C ARG A 48 5.09 26.47 -2.64
N MET A 49 4.59 26.93 -3.80
CA MET A 49 3.25 26.58 -4.30
C MET A 49 3.14 25.09 -4.61
N ILE A 50 4.22 24.46 -5.07
CA ILE A 50 4.24 23.03 -5.41
C ILE A 50 3.88 22.21 -4.18
N PHE A 51 4.62 22.40 -3.08
CA PHE A 51 4.38 21.68 -1.84
C PHE A 51 3.00 21.97 -1.22
N ALA A 52 2.52 23.21 -1.31
CA ALA A 52 1.22 23.57 -0.78
C ALA A 52 0.07 22.88 -1.54
N ILE A 53 0.11 22.92 -2.87
CA ILE A 53 -0.91 22.32 -3.72
C ILE A 53 -0.87 20.79 -3.62
N GLU A 54 0.32 20.18 -3.73
CA GLU A 54 0.48 18.73 -3.55
C GLU A 54 0.02 18.28 -2.16
N GLY A 55 0.38 19.03 -1.11
CA GLY A 55 -0.06 18.76 0.25
C GLY A 55 -1.58 18.80 0.41
N ILE A 56 -2.27 19.76 -0.20
CA ILE A 56 -3.74 19.82 -0.20
C ILE A 56 -4.33 18.60 -0.91
N ILE A 57 -3.77 18.20 -2.05
CA ILE A 57 -4.20 17.00 -2.79
C ILE A 57 -4.01 15.76 -1.91
N THR A 58 -2.85 15.61 -1.25
CA THR A 58 -2.55 14.48 -0.35
C THR A 58 -3.52 14.43 0.83
N ILE A 59 -3.84 15.58 1.45
CA ILE A 59 -4.84 15.65 2.53
C ILE A 59 -6.23 15.20 2.02
N GLY A 60 -6.61 15.63 0.81
CA GLY A 60 -7.85 15.20 0.17
C GLY A 60 -7.89 13.69 -0.05
N LEU A 61 -6.83 13.11 -0.61
CA LEU A 61 -6.70 11.66 -0.79
C LEU A 61 -6.69 10.92 0.55
N GLY A 62 -6.06 11.46 1.58
CA GLY A 62 -6.07 10.92 2.94
C GLY A 62 -7.49 10.85 3.51
N ARG A 63 -8.30 11.90 3.32
CA ARG A 63 -9.72 11.88 3.70
C ARG A 63 -10.50 10.80 2.96
N VAL A 64 -10.28 10.64 1.67
CA VAL A 64 -10.92 9.55 0.89
C VAL A 64 -10.49 8.19 1.43
N ALA A 65 -9.19 8.00 1.69
CA ALA A 65 -8.64 6.77 2.23
C ALA A 65 -9.25 6.37 3.58
N LEU A 66 -9.56 7.35 4.45
CA LEU A 66 -10.26 7.07 5.72
C LEU A 66 -11.64 6.42 5.54
N PHE A 67 -12.30 6.65 4.40
CA PHE A 67 -13.61 6.05 4.12
C PHE A 67 -13.53 4.79 3.27
N THR A 68 -12.51 4.64 2.45
CA THR A 68 -12.37 3.51 1.51
C THR A 68 -11.52 2.37 2.05
N VAL A 69 -10.52 2.66 2.88
CA VAL A 69 -9.67 1.64 3.50
C VAL A 69 -10.43 1.02 4.66
N THR A 70 -10.63 -0.29 4.61
CA THR A 70 -11.37 -1.03 5.63
C THR A 70 -10.58 -2.26 6.07
N ASP A 71 -10.43 -2.44 7.39
CA ASP A 71 -9.66 -3.54 7.98
C ASP A 71 -10.36 -4.92 7.89
N ARG A 72 -11.69 -4.93 7.87
CA ARG A 72 -12.50 -6.16 7.80
C ARG A 72 -13.53 -6.05 6.68
N PRO A 73 -13.81 -7.15 5.95
CA PRO A 73 -14.86 -7.14 4.94
C PRO A 73 -16.23 -6.77 5.52
N GLU A 74 -16.50 -7.13 6.77
CA GLU A 74 -17.75 -6.82 7.50
C GLU A 74 -17.98 -5.32 7.73
N THR A 75 -16.91 -4.52 7.83
CA THR A 75 -16.99 -3.07 8.04
C THR A 75 -16.86 -2.29 6.72
N ALA A 76 -16.75 -2.99 5.59
CA ALA A 76 -16.47 -2.37 4.30
C ALA A 76 -17.76 -1.80 3.70
N ARG A 77 -17.82 -0.48 3.61
CA ARG A 77 -19.02 0.25 3.12
C ARG A 77 -19.21 0.16 1.61
N TRP A 78 -18.21 -0.34 0.89
CA TRP A 78 -18.16 -0.39 -0.57
C TRP A 78 -18.39 -1.80 -1.14
N LEU A 79 -18.47 -2.83 -0.30
CA LEU A 79 -18.77 -4.19 -0.71
C LEU A 79 -20.27 -4.46 -0.70
N THR A 80 -20.76 -5.19 -1.70
CA THR A 80 -22.11 -5.76 -1.70
C THR A 80 -22.20 -6.94 -0.72
N PRO A 81 -23.40 -7.36 -0.28
CA PRO A 81 -23.55 -8.48 0.65
C PRO A 81 -22.87 -9.78 0.17
N ASP A 82 -23.02 -10.11 -1.12
CA ASP A 82 -22.44 -11.30 -1.73
C ASP A 82 -20.89 -11.23 -1.76
N GLU A 83 -20.33 -10.05 -2.05
CA GLU A 83 -18.88 -9.84 -2.05
C GLU A 83 -18.29 -9.89 -0.63
N THR A 84 -19.03 -9.36 0.35
CA THR A 84 -18.65 -9.44 1.77
C THR A 84 -18.61 -10.88 2.25
N GLU A 85 -19.59 -11.71 1.89
CA GLU A 85 -19.58 -13.14 2.21
C GLU A 85 -18.37 -13.84 1.59
N MET A 86 -18.11 -13.60 0.30
CA MET A 86 -16.96 -14.18 -0.40
C MET A 86 -15.62 -13.74 0.20
N ALA A 87 -15.47 -12.45 0.51
CA ALA A 87 -14.25 -11.92 1.13
C ALA A 87 -14.04 -12.50 2.53
N THR A 88 -15.11 -12.62 3.32
CA THR A 88 -15.07 -13.21 4.67
C THR A 88 -14.68 -14.69 4.61
N ALA A 89 -15.24 -15.44 3.65
CA ALA A 89 -14.86 -16.84 3.42
C ALA A 89 -13.38 -16.99 3.04
N ARG A 90 -12.85 -16.10 2.19
CA ARG A 90 -11.41 -16.08 1.85
C ARG A 90 -10.53 -15.81 3.07
N VAL A 91 -10.83 -14.76 3.85
CA VAL A 91 -10.07 -14.42 5.06
C VAL A 91 -10.08 -15.58 6.06
N LYS A 92 -11.23 -16.26 6.22
CA LYS A 92 -11.34 -17.46 7.07
C LYS A 92 -10.47 -18.60 6.53
N SER A 93 -10.47 -18.85 5.22
CA SER A 93 -9.67 -19.91 4.61
C SER A 93 -8.16 -19.70 4.77
N GLU A 94 -7.69 -18.46 4.75
CA GLU A 94 -6.28 -18.11 4.98
C GLU A 94 -5.86 -18.35 6.44
N ARG A 95 -6.77 -18.10 7.40
CA ARG A 95 -6.50 -18.32 8.84
C ARG A 95 -6.42 -19.79 9.24
N VAL A 96 -7.07 -20.70 8.52
CA VAL A 96 -7.04 -22.15 8.83
C VAL A 96 -5.61 -22.72 8.75
N GLY A 97 -4.70 -22.09 7.99
CA GLY A 97 -3.28 -22.47 7.93
C GLY A 97 -2.38 -21.93 9.05
N GLN A 98 -2.85 -21.01 9.91
CA GLN A 98 -2.07 -20.36 10.97
C GLN A 98 -2.38 -20.89 12.39
N THR A 99 -2.85 -22.12 12.53
CA THR A 99 -3.13 -22.74 13.85
C THR A 99 -1.88 -23.22 14.58
N VAL A 100 -0.71 -23.24 13.93
CA VAL A 100 0.55 -23.54 14.60
C VAL A 100 1.18 -22.23 15.07
N VAL A 101 0.97 -21.94 16.36
CA VAL A 101 1.76 -20.94 17.10
C VAL A 101 3.20 -21.48 17.25
N LEU A 102 3.95 -21.55 16.15
CA LEU A 102 5.41 -21.53 16.15
C LEU A 102 5.74 -20.03 16.02
N ASP A 103 6.03 -19.30 17.08
CA ASP A 103 7.22 -19.47 17.88
C ASP A 103 6.95 -18.77 19.22
N ARG A 104 7.20 -19.48 20.32
CA ARG A 104 7.69 -18.77 21.50
C ARG A 104 9.02 -18.16 21.08
N ILE A 105 9.21 -16.85 21.27
CA ILE A 105 10.48 -16.18 21.02
C ILE A 105 11.56 -16.86 21.88
N GLU A 106 12.29 -17.80 21.30
CA GLU A 106 13.41 -18.47 21.96
C GLU A 106 14.65 -17.60 21.76
N THR A 107 14.93 -16.76 22.75
CA THR A 107 16.07 -15.82 22.76
C THR A 107 17.39 -16.50 22.39
N LYS A 108 17.57 -17.79 22.73
CA LYS A 108 18.75 -18.58 22.35
C LYS A 108 18.87 -18.81 20.84
N LYS A 109 17.76 -19.06 20.13
CA LYS A 109 17.74 -19.22 18.67
C LYS A 109 17.95 -17.88 17.98
N LEU A 110 17.38 -16.81 18.53
CA LEU A 110 17.54 -15.44 18.02
C LEU A 110 18.99 -14.96 18.09
N VAL A 111 19.65 -15.15 19.24
CA VAL A 111 21.08 -14.83 19.42
C VAL A 111 21.94 -15.69 18.49
N ARG A 112 21.67 -16.99 18.37
CA ARG A 112 22.39 -17.86 17.41
C ARG A 112 22.18 -17.47 15.94
N GLY A 113 21.03 -16.92 15.58
CA GLY A 113 20.74 -16.43 14.23
C GLY A 113 21.48 -15.13 13.89
N ILE A 114 21.55 -14.19 14.84
CA ILE A 114 22.29 -12.93 14.68
C ILE A 114 23.78 -13.20 14.48
N PHE A 115 24.35 -14.13 15.25
CA PHE A 115 25.76 -14.50 15.16
C PHE A 115 26.04 -15.66 14.19
N SER A 116 25.12 -15.95 13.27
CA SER A 116 25.36 -16.97 12.27
C SER A 116 26.36 -16.45 11.22
N PRO A 117 27.33 -17.27 10.78
CA PRO A 117 28.36 -16.85 9.84
C PRO A 117 27.81 -16.46 8.46
N VAL A 118 26.60 -16.92 8.12
CA VAL A 118 25.93 -16.61 6.84
C VAL A 118 25.28 -15.22 6.86
N THR A 119 24.75 -14.79 8.01
CA THR A 119 24.20 -13.44 8.21
C THR A 119 25.28 -12.38 8.37
N LEU A 120 26.45 -12.76 8.89
CA LEU A 120 27.60 -11.86 9.05
C LEU A 120 28.42 -11.68 7.77
N SER A 121 28.26 -12.57 6.78
CA SER A 121 29.00 -12.51 5.51
C SER A 121 28.23 -11.86 4.36
N THR A 122 27.00 -11.39 4.59
CA THR A 122 26.18 -10.62 3.62
C THR A 122 26.21 -9.14 3.97
#